data_AF-A0A957PI44-F1
#
_entry.id   AF-A0A957PI44-F1
#
_cell.length_a   1.000
_cell.length_b   1.000
_cell.length_c   1.000
_cell.angle_alpha   90.00
_cell.angle_beta   90.00
_cell.angle_gamma   90.00
#
_symmetry.space_group_name_H-M   'P 1'
#
loop_
_entity.id
_entity.type
_entity.pdbx_description
1 polymer ?
#
loop_
_entity_poly.entity_id
_entity_poly.type
_entity_poly.pdbx_seq_one_letter_code
_entity_poly.pdbx_strand_id
1 'polypeptide(L)'
;FISPDTIVPDAGSVLDYNRYLYVRANPLNANDPSGHCPVPPSDMGAAICVALFIQPEAISAGPLVVHGDGRGFSNNSDPSASRGYAWIPLDGSPAQTHMNPSGYIVPTLGSDQVPMSPVPLPGGTTTFWFPASDKNTWNVTQRDDETVVVNYDLVISGPLEGSGTAPHINGTMVFQPNEDGGYDYSLSRDGFPWAEAYLHDGNGGVQTIFQDAAIRGNPHDLFGIEPNMQPMGQLARYLQSFRFGEPLTSNANSCHSASPC
;
A
#
# COMPACT_ATOMS: atom_id res chain seq x y z
N PHE A 1 9.71 -11.76 -12.20
CA PHE A 1 8.73 -11.85 -11.09
C PHE A 1 8.68 -13.27 -10.54
N ILE A 2 8.27 -13.46 -9.27
CA ILE A 2 8.08 -14.80 -8.66
C ILE A 2 6.64 -15.34 -8.84
N SER A 3 5.70 -14.46 -9.19
CA SER A 3 4.35 -14.75 -9.65
C SER A 3 4.16 -14.24 -11.09
N PRO A 4 3.20 -14.75 -11.86
CA PRO A 4 2.86 -14.18 -13.17
C PRO A 4 2.09 -12.87 -13.00
N ASP A 5 2.35 -11.90 -13.87
CA ASP A 5 1.49 -10.72 -14.08
C ASP A 5 0.03 -11.17 -14.34
N THR A 6 -0.94 -10.35 -13.96
CA THR A 6 -2.38 -10.56 -14.20
C THR A 6 -2.90 -9.84 -15.44
N ILE A 7 -2.13 -8.88 -16.00
CA ILE A 7 -2.45 -8.12 -17.21
C ILE A 7 -1.71 -8.71 -18.43
N VAL A 8 -2.19 -8.43 -19.64
CA VAL A 8 -1.47 -8.61 -20.92
C VAL A 8 -1.51 -7.25 -21.61
N PRO A 9 -0.42 -6.44 -21.58
CA PRO A 9 -0.48 -5.04 -21.99
C PRO A 9 -0.86 -4.84 -23.46
N ASP A 10 -0.40 -5.71 -24.36
CA ASP A 10 -0.78 -5.73 -25.78
C ASP A 10 -0.98 -7.16 -26.28
N ALA A 11 -2.24 -7.52 -26.57
CA ALA A 11 -2.60 -8.84 -27.11
C ALA A 11 -2.06 -9.10 -28.54
N GLY A 12 -1.57 -8.07 -29.25
CA GLY A 12 -0.84 -8.22 -30.51
C GLY A 12 0.64 -8.60 -30.33
N SER A 13 1.20 -8.45 -29.13
CA SER A 13 2.59 -8.72 -28.82
C SER A 13 2.78 -10.10 -28.20
N VAL A 14 3.52 -10.98 -28.87
CA VAL A 14 3.82 -12.33 -28.35
C VAL A 14 4.66 -12.28 -27.06
N LEU A 15 5.43 -11.22 -26.85
CA LEU A 15 6.24 -11.03 -25.64
C LEU A 15 5.38 -10.79 -24.39
N ASP A 16 4.19 -10.20 -24.56
CA ASP A 16 3.29 -9.80 -23.47
C ASP A 16 2.52 -10.98 -22.88
N TYR A 17 2.50 -12.11 -23.58
CA TYR A 17 2.01 -13.38 -23.06
C TYR A 17 3.01 -14.06 -22.10
N ASN A 18 4.28 -13.63 -22.08
CA ASN A 18 5.24 -14.13 -21.10
C ASN A 18 5.12 -13.33 -19.80
N ARG A 19 4.21 -13.78 -18.93
CA ARG A 19 3.80 -13.11 -17.69
C ARG A 19 4.89 -12.97 -16.61
N TYR A 20 6.08 -13.51 -16.86
CA TYR A 20 7.24 -13.38 -15.98
C TYR A 20 8.33 -12.44 -16.55
N LEU A 21 8.13 -11.96 -17.79
CA LEU A 21 9.11 -11.21 -18.57
C LEU A 21 9.13 -9.74 -18.17
N TYR A 22 10.12 -9.36 -17.37
CA TYR A 22 10.31 -7.96 -16.98
C TYR A 22 10.55 -7.08 -18.21
N VAL A 23 9.66 -6.10 -18.41
CA VAL A 23 9.64 -5.09 -19.48
C VAL A 23 10.02 -5.60 -20.87
N ARG A 24 9.35 -6.67 -21.34
CA ARG A 24 9.58 -7.31 -22.65
C ARG A 24 11.05 -7.72 -22.89
N ALA A 25 11.79 -8.04 -21.81
CA ALA A 25 13.23 -8.33 -21.80
C ALA A 25 14.14 -7.16 -22.24
N ASN A 26 13.68 -5.91 -22.11
CA ASN A 26 14.47 -4.71 -22.40
C ASN A 26 14.60 -3.78 -21.18
N PRO A 27 15.17 -4.25 -20.04
CA PRO A 27 15.26 -3.48 -18.80
C PRO A 27 16.18 -2.24 -18.90
N LEU A 28 16.94 -2.10 -19.99
CA LEU A 28 17.82 -0.95 -20.24
C LEU A 28 17.11 0.23 -20.93
N ASN A 29 15.99 -0.01 -21.63
CA ASN A 29 15.32 1.03 -22.43
C ASN A 29 13.80 1.10 -22.18
N ALA A 30 13.25 0.17 -21.41
CA ALA A 30 11.84 0.15 -21.05
C ALA A 30 11.73 0.02 -19.52
N ASN A 31 10.93 0.90 -18.93
CA ASN A 31 10.55 0.84 -17.52
C ASN A 31 9.12 0.29 -17.42
N ASP A 32 8.84 -0.52 -16.40
CA ASP A 32 7.49 -1.04 -16.17
C ASP A 32 6.62 0.08 -15.57
N PRO A 33 5.58 0.59 -16.27
CA PRO A 33 4.75 1.67 -15.74
C PRO A 33 3.89 1.21 -14.56
N SER A 34 3.82 -0.10 -14.30
CA SER A 34 3.06 -0.69 -13.21
C SER A 34 3.77 -0.47 -11.83
N GLY A 35 3.89 0.78 -11.34
CA GLY A 35 4.31 1.16 -9.96
C GLY A 35 3.53 2.23 -9.10
N HIS A 36 2.47 2.01 -8.29
CA HIS A 36 1.49 3.09 -7.93
C HIS A 36 1.81 3.98 -6.72
N CYS A 37 2.71 4.92 -6.93
CA CYS A 37 2.56 6.21 -6.27
C CYS A 37 1.69 7.18 -7.12
N PRO A 38 0.89 8.08 -6.51
CA PRO A 38 0.14 9.09 -7.24
C PRO A 38 1.10 10.13 -7.84
N VAL A 39 0.94 10.52 -9.10
CA VAL A 39 1.84 11.51 -9.73
C VAL A 39 1.87 12.81 -8.91
N PRO A 40 3.06 13.31 -8.51
CA PRO A 40 3.20 14.61 -7.86
C PRO A 40 2.63 15.75 -8.72
N PRO A 41 2.09 16.83 -8.11
CA PRO A 41 1.66 18.02 -8.83
C PRO A 41 2.76 18.57 -9.76
N SER A 42 2.40 18.97 -10.98
CA SER A 42 3.37 19.38 -12.01
C SER A 42 4.19 20.63 -11.65
N ASP A 43 3.71 21.44 -10.71
CA ASP A 43 4.39 22.60 -10.14
C ASP A 43 5.38 22.27 -9.02
N MET A 44 5.42 21.01 -8.55
CA MET A 44 6.36 20.53 -7.54
C MET A 44 7.78 20.30 -8.07
N GLY A 45 7.95 20.14 -9.39
CA GLY A 45 9.23 19.80 -10.00
C GLY A 45 9.64 18.35 -9.70
N ALA A 46 10.94 18.12 -9.47
CA ALA A 46 11.47 16.79 -9.17
C ALA A 46 11.11 16.38 -7.73
N ALA A 47 10.56 15.17 -7.56
CA ALA A 47 10.05 14.69 -6.29
C ALA A 47 10.16 13.16 -6.15
N ILE A 48 10.44 12.69 -4.94
CA ILE A 48 10.23 11.29 -4.56
C ILE A 48 8.76 11.14 -4.15
N CYS A 49 8.05 10.22 -4.79
CA CYS A 49 6.74 9.79 -4.37
C CYS A 49 6.86 8.45 -3.63
N VAL A 50 6.33 8.37 -2.40
CA VAL A 50 6.21 7.13 -1.62
C VAL A 50 4.74 6.79 -1.43
N ALA A 51 4.33 5.53 -1.63
CA ALA A 51 2.97 5.08 -1.36
C ALA A 51 2.91 3.77 -0.55
N LEU A 52 1.82 3.62 0.20
CA LEU A 52 1.46 2.44 0.97
C LEU A 52 0.04 2.01 0.60
N PHE A 53 -0.19 0.72 0.37
CA PHE A 53 -1.49 0.24 -0.10
C PHE A 53 -1.75 -1.25 0.14
N ILE A 54 -3.02 -1.62 0.22
CA ILE A 54 -3.50 -2.99 0.41
C ILE A 54 -3.92 -3.53 -0.97
N GLN A 55 -3.16 -4.49 -1.52
CA GLN A 55 -3.43 -5.04 -2.86
C GLN A 55 -4.85 -5.61 -3.07
N PRO A 56 -5.42 -6.48 -2.20
CA PRO A 56 -6.79 -6.96 -2.38
C PRO A 56 -7.84 -5.88 -2.10
N GLU A 57 -9.01 -5.96 -2.73
CA GLU A 57 -10.16 -5.04 -2.49
C GLU A 57 -10.71 -5.15 -1.06
N ALA A 58 -10.58 -6.32 -0.44
CA ALA A 58 -11.06 -6.60 0.90
C ALA A 58 -10.07 -7.53 1.61
N ILE A 59 -9.78 -7.25 2.88
CA ILE A 59 -8.88 -8.08 3.69
C ILE A 59 -9.41 -8.31 5.09
N SER A 60 -9.17 -9.52 5.60
CA SER A 60 -9.67 -9.98 6.89
C SER A 60 -8.68 -9.60 8.01
N ALA A 61 -9.14 -8.84 9.01
CA ALA A 61 -8.31 -8.17 10.00
C ALA A 61 -8.81 -8.46 11.43
N GLY A 62 -8.74 -9.73 11.84
CA GLY A 62 -9.49 -10.18 13.01
C GLY A 62 -11.00 -10.22 12.70
N PRO A 63 -11.91 -10.06 13.68
CA PRO A 63 -13.36 -10.26 13.48
C PRO A 63 -14.04 -9.27 12.49
N LEU A 64 -13.27 -8.40 11.84
CA LEU A 64 -13.70 -7.40 10.89
C LEU A 64 -13.06 -7.65 9.52
N VAL A 65 -13.76 -7.29 8.45
CA VAL A 65 -13.19 -7.15 7.11
C VAL A 65 -12.97 -5.66 6.87
N VAL A 66 -11.79 -5.28 6.40
CA VAL A 66 -11.48 -3.91 6.01
C VAL A 66 -11.36 -3.81 4.49
N HIS A 67 -11.77 -2.67 3.96
CA HIS A 67 -11.65 -2.31 2.55
C HIS A 67 -10.18 -2.04 2.25
N GLY A 68 -9.59 -2.86 1.39
CA GLY A 68 -8.26 -2.62 0.84
C GLY A 68 -8.33 -1.70 -0.38
N ASP A 69 -7.27 -1.63 -1.16
CA ASP A 69 -7.16 -0.62 -2.23
C ASP A 69 -7.30 -1.24 -3.63
N GLY A 70 -7.40 -2.58 -3.74
CA GLY A 70 -7.83 -3.28 -4.96
C GLY A 70 -6.87 -3.16 -6.16
N ARG A 71 -5.59 -2.91 -5.91
CA ARG A 71 -4.63 -2.48 -6.94
C ARG A 71 -3.29 -3.21 -6.87
N GLY A 72 -2.56 -3.24 -7.98
CA GLY A 72 -1.18 -3.74 -8.04
C GLY A 72 -0.19 -2.64 -7.67
N PHE A 73 0.83 -2.46 -8.50
CA PHE A 73 1.63 -1.25 -8.60
C PHE A 73 1.30 -0.60 -10.03
N SER A 74 1.15 0.74 -10.23
CA SER A 74 1.09 1.65 -11.45
C SER A 74 1.42 3.15 -11.20
N ASN A 75 2.53 3.72 -11.71
CA ASN A 75 3.24 5.00 -11.33
C ASN A 75 2.54 6.34 -11.58
N ASN A 76 1.24 6.22 -11.65
CA ASN A 76 0.23 7.24 -11.75
C ASN A 76 -1.07 6.66 -11.15
N SER A 77 -1.09 6.32 -9.85
CA SER A 77 -2.37 6.01 -9.17
C SER A 77 -3.25 7.25 -9.09
N ASP A 78 -4.56 7.02 -9.11
CA ASP A 78 -5.48 7.94 -8.48
C ASP A 78 -5.10 8.09 -6.99
N PRO A 79 -4.96 9.31 -6.44
CA PRO A 79 -4.66 9.53 -5.02
C PRO A 79 -5.57 8.78 -4.05
N SER A 80 -6.82 8.50 -4.40
CA SER A 80 -7.78 7.75 -3.57
C SER A 80 -7.49 6.24 -3.52
N ALA A 81 -6.69 5.71 -4.44
CA ALA A 81 -6.38 4.28 -4.55
C ALA A 81 -5.20 3.83 -3.67
N SER A 82 -4.73 4.62 -2.71
CA SER A 82 -3.65 4.20 -1.78
C SER A 82 -4.11 4.34 -0.34
N ARG A 83 -3.55 3.56 0.60
CA ARG A 83 -3.81 3.74 2.04
C ARG A 83 -3.27 5.09 2.52
N GLY A 84 -2.07 5.43 2.07
CA GLY A 84 -1.41 6.71 2.30
C GLY A 84 -0.26 6.92 1.33
N TYR A 85 0.14 8.18 1.17
CA TYR A 85 1.27 8.54 0.32
C TYR A 85 1.97 9.81 0.81
N ALA A 86 3.20 10.00 0.35
CA ALA A 86 4.00 11.20 0.57
C ALA A 86 4.64 11.64 -0.76
N TRP A 87 4.48 12.91 -1.10
CA TRP A 87 5.25 13.60 -2.13
C TRP A 87 6.35 14.41 -1.46
N ILE A 88 7.60 14.17 -1.85
CA ILE A 88 8.79 14.74 -1.23
C ILE A 88 9.54 15.54 -2.31
N PRO A 89 9.33 16.87 -2.37
CA PRO A 89 10.05 17.76 -3.30
C PRO A 89 11.56 17.67 -3.06
N LEU A 90 12.36 17.66 -4.12
CA LEU A 90 13.83 17.63 -4.02
C LEU A 90 14.48 19.03 -4.03
N ASP A 91 13.67 20.09 -4.02
CA ASP A 91 14.11 21.49 -3.91
C ASP A 91 14.27 21.97 -2.45
N GLY A 92 14.09 21.08 -1.46
CA GLY A 92 14.06 21.41 -0.04
C GLY A 92 12.70 21.88 0.49
N SER A 93 11.66 21.94 -0.35
CA SER A 93 10.30 22.29 0.09
C SER A 93 9.70 21.20 1.01
N PRO A 94 8.80 21.56 1.93
CA PRO A 94 8.17 20.58 2.83
C PRO A 94 7.42 19.48 2.07
N ALA A 95 7.60 18.23 2.53
CA ALA A 95 6.87 17.09 1.98
C ALA A 95 5.35 17.22 2.21
N GLN A 96 4.57 16.87 1.19
CA GLN A 96 3.12 16.79 1.27
C GLN A 96 2.73 15.34 1.55
N THR A 97 1.95 15.09 2.60
CA THR A 97 1.59 13.74 3.05
C THR A 97 0.09 13.61 3.16
N HIS A 98 -0.44 12.42 2.86
CA HIS A 98 -1.87 12.15 2.83
C HIS A 98 -2.19 10.74 3.33
N MET A 99 -3.35 10.59 3.96
CA MET A 99 -3.92 9.31 4.38
C MET A 99 -5.38 9.26 3.95
N ASN A 100 -5.78 8.16 3.30
CA ASN A 100 -7.16 7.98 2.88
C ASN A 100 -8.04 7.39 3.99
N PRO A 101 -9.37 7.62 3.94
CA PRO A 101 -10.33 7.03 4.86
C PRO A 101 -10.21 5.51 5.04
N SER A 102 -10.50 5.01 6.23
CA SER A 102 -10.54 3.58 6.55
C SER A 102 -11.94 3.03 6.30
N GLY A 103 -12.06 2.04 5.42
CA GLY A 103 -13.34 1.37 5.13
C GLY A 103 -13.47 0.06 5.89
N TYR A 104 -14.61 -0.18 6.54
CA TYR A 104 -14.95 -1.45 7.17
C TYR A 104 -16.13 -2.08 6.44
N ILE A 105 -15.94 -3.30 5.94
CA ILE A 105 -16.95 -4.04 5.18
C ILE A 105 -17.72 -4.91 6.18
N VAL A 106 -19.02 -4.69 6.27
CA VAL A 106 -19.93 -5.53 7.06
C VAL A 106 -20.97 -6.21 6.15
N PRO A 107 -21.53 -7.35 6.56
CA PRO A 107 -22.78 -7.84 5.98
C PRO A 107 -23.89 -6.80 6.15
N THR A 108 -24.68 -6.56 5.11
CA THR A 108 -25.86 -5.69 5.19
C THR A 108 -26.93 -6.38 6.02
N LEU A 109 -26.86 -6.19 7.34
CA LEU A 109 -27.99 -6.42 8.24
C LEU A 109 -29.09 -5.44 7.83
N GLY A 110 -30.28 -5.95 7.48
CA GLY A 110 -31.41 -5.10 7.10
C GLY A 110 -31.73 -4.11 8.24
N SER A 111 -31.49 -2.83 8.01
CA SER A 111 -31.40 -1.83 9.08
C SER A 111 -31.72 -0.42 8.58
N ASP A 112 -32.85 0.13 9.02
CA ASP A 112 -33.28 1.53 8.82
C ASP A 112 -32.59 2.51 9.80
N GLN A 113 -31.41 2.18 10.35
CA GLN A 113 -30.90 2.80 11.60
C GLN A 113 -29.39 3.13 11.65
N VAL A 114 -28.69 3.40 10.54
CA VAL A 114 -27.27 3.83 10.59
C VAL A 114 -27.04 5.23 9.98
N PRO A 115 -26.36 6.19 10.66
CA PRO A 115 -26.38 7.60 10.26
C PRO A 115 -25.33 8.04 9.23
N MET A 116 -24.60 7.12 8.61
CA MET A 116 -23.58 7.41 7.60
C MET A 116 -23.94 6.74 6.29
N SER A 117 -23.92 7.49 5.19
CA SER A 117 -24.31 7.03 3.85
C SER A 117 -23.56 5.74 3.47
N PRO A 118 -24.24 4.58 3.47
CA PRO A 118 -23.60 3.32 3.15
C PRO A 118 -23.36 3.23 1.65
N VAL A 119 -22.18 2.76 1.23
CA VAL A 119 -21.96 2.34 -0.16
C VAL A 119 -22.37 0.87 -0.25
N PRO A 120 -23.43 0.50 -1.01
CA PRO A 120 -23.84 -0.89 -1.17
C PRO A 120 -22.88 -1.59 -2.14
N LEU A 121 -22.33 -2.73 -1.73
CA LEU A 121 -21.51 -3.59 -2.58
C LEU A 121 -22.32 -4.77 -3.13
N PRO A 122 -21.95 -5.31 -4.32
CA PRO A 122 -22.53 -6.54 -4.84
C PRO A 122 -22.41 -7.68 -3.83
N GLY A 123 -23.51 -8.36 -3.53
CA GLY A 123 -23.56 -9.45 -2.53
C GLY A 123 -24.13 -9.07 -1.16
N GLY A 124 -24.65 -7.84 -0.98
CA GLY A 124 -25.31 -7.46 0.27
C GLY A 124 -24.31 -7.21 1.40
N THR A 125 -23.24 -6.50 1.08
CA THR A 125 -22.31 -5.93 2.06
C THR A 125 -22.32 -4.40 1.95
N THR A 126 -21.93 -3.76 3.05
CA THR A 126 -21.92 -2.31 3.23
C THR A 126 -20.54 -1.88 3.72
N THR A 127 -19.95 -0.87 3.08
CA THR A 127 -18.70 -0.25 3.59
C THR A 127 -19.03 0.97 4.46
N PHE A 128 -18.53 0.96 5.70
CA PHE A 128 -18.51 2.13 6.58
C PHE A 128 -17.15 2.81 6.54
N TRP A 129 -17.14 4.09 6.17
CA TRP A 129 -15.92 4.88 6.03
C TRP A 129 -15.68 5.78 7.25
N PHE A 130 -14.46 5.73 7.77
CA PHE A 130 -13.98 6.60 8.84
C PHE A 130 -12.90 7.53 8.28
N PRO A 131 -12.88 8.83 8.63
CA PRO A 131 -11.81 9.74 8.21
C PRO A 131 -10.45 9.23 8.68
N ALA A 132 -9.35 9.68 8.06
CA ALA A 132 -8.01 9.33 8.51
C ALA A 132 -7.80 9.70 10.00
N SER A 133 -7.09 8.86 10.74
CA SER A 133 -6.74 9.11 12.14
C SER A 133 -5.81 10.32 12.26
N ASP A 134 -5.99 11.10 13.33
CA ASP A 134 -5.12 12.20 13.74
C ASP A 134 -3.79 11.72 14.35
N LYS A 135 -3.67 10.42 14.64
CA LYS A 135 -2.41 9.78 15.09
C LYS A 135 -1.49 9.39 13.94
N ASN A 136 -1.95 9.44 12.69
CA ASN A 136 -1.10 9.18 11.54
C ASN A 136 0.00 10.25 11.46
N THR A 137 1.26 9.83 11.49
CA THR A 137 2.41 10.72 11.34
C THR A 137 3.31 10.30 10.19
N TRP A 138 3.77 11.31 9.45
CA TRP A 138 4.82 11.20 8.44
C TRP A 138 5.88 12.24 8.77
N ASN A 139 7.06 11.79 9.17
CA ASN A 139 8.20 12.62 9.53
C ASN A 139 9.27 12.48 8.44
N VAL A 140 9.24 13.39 7.46
CA VAL A 140 10.22 13.47 6.38
C VAL A 140 11.33 14.45 6.78
N THR A 141 12.58 14.01 6.69
CA THR A 141 13.77 14.83 6.94
C THR A 141 14.69 14.74 5.74
N GLN A 142 14.97 15.88 5.12
CA GLN A 142 16.03 16.03 4.12
C GLN A 142 17.30 16.51 4.81
N ARG A 143 18.46 16.05 4.35
CA ARG A 143 19.78 16.38 4.91
C ARG A 143 20.61 17.19 3.91
N ASP A 144 21.68 17.81 4.41
CA ASP A 144 22.63 18.60 3.60
C ASP A 144 23.37 17.78 2.53
N ASP A 145 23.39 16.43 2.65
CA ASP A 145 23.92 15.47 1.69
C ASP A 145 22.84 14.90 0.76
N GLU A 146 21.72 15.61 0.61
CA GLU A 146 20.52 15.26 -0.18
C GLU A 146 19.84 13.92 0.24
N THR A 147 20.29 13.30 1.34
CA THR A 147 19.65 12.11 1.90
C THR A 147 18.23 12.44 2.39
N VAL A 148 17.24 11.69 1.94
CA VAL A 148 15.85 11.77 2.41
C VAL A 148 15.57 10.63 3.37
N VAL A 149 15.17 10.95 4.60
CA VAL A 149 14.71 9.97 5.61
C VAL A 149 13.22 10.17 5.84
N VAL A 150 12.43 9.13 5.61
CA VAL A 150 10.99 9.08 5.87
C VAL A 150 10.74 8.14 7.03
N ASN A 151 10.26 8.65 8.16
CA ASN A 151 9.70 7.83 9.23
C ASN A 151 8.19 7.98 9.22
N TYR A 152 7.45 6.87 9.26
CA TYR A 152 5.99 6.89 9.36
C TYR A 152 5.51 5.96 10.47
N ASP A 153 4.41 6.39 11.09
CA ASP A 153 3.66 5.66 12.10
C ASP A 153 2.19 5.95 11.80
N LEU A 154 1.47 4.94 11.29
CA LEU A 154 0.14 5.09 10.71
C LEU A 154 -0.82 4.07 11.32
N VAL A 155 -2.10 4.43 11.47
CA VAL A 155 -3.11 3.56 12.09
C VAL A 155 -4.41 3.57 11.30
N ILE A 156 -5.02 2.39 11.15
CA ILE A 156 -6.34 2.23 10.56
C ILE A 156 -7.37 2.82 11.52
N SER A 157 -7.96 3.95 11.13
CA SER A 157 -8.95 4.68 11.92
C SER A 157 -10.25 3.90 12.13
N GLY A 158 -11.06 4.30 13.11
CA GLY A 158 -12.37 3.71 13.38
C GLY A 158 -12.39 2.74 14.57
N PRO A 159 -13.22 1.67 14.57
CA PRO A 159 -13.46 0.83 15.74
C PRO A 159 -12.21 0.14 16.34
N LEU A 160 -11.26 -0.27 15.49
CA LEU A 160 -10.00 -0.87 15.96
C LEU A 160 -9.12 0.15 16.69
N GLU A 161 -9.02 1.36 16.14
CA GLU A 161 -8.29 2.46 16.78
C GLU A 161 -8.96 2.88 18.10
N GLY A 162 -10.28 3.09 18.09
CA GLY A 162 -11.05 3.53 19.26
C GLY A 162 -11.04 2.53 20.42
N SER A 163 -10.76 1.25 20.14
CA SER A 163 -10.56 0.20 21.14
C SER A 163 -9.09 0.00 21.55
N GLY A 164 -8.14 0.71 20.92
CA GLY A 164 -6.70 0.52 21.15
C GLY A 164 -6.18 -0.83 20.68
N THR A 165 -6.83 -1.43 19.67
CA THR A 165 -6.48 -2.75 19.10
C THR A 165 -6.02 -2.70 17.65
N ALA A 166 -6.13 -1.54 16.99
CA ALA A 166 -5.50 -1.33 15.69
C ALA A 166 -3.98 -1.41 15.86
N PRO A 167 -3.30 -2.33 15.16
CA PRO A 167 -1.84 -2.28 15.07
C PRO A 167 -1.42 -1.03 14.30
N HIS A 168 -0.23 -0.54 14.61
CA HIS A 168 0.36 0.55 13.86
C HIS A 168 1.12 -0.03 12.63
N ILE A 169 1.19 0.76 11.57
CA ILE A 169 1.93 0.48 10.33
C ILE A 169 3.17 1.37 10.41
N ASN A 170 4.30 0.79 10.82
CA ASN A 170 5.50 1.57 11.13
C ASN A 170 6.62 1.31 10.13
N GLY A 171 7.47 2.31 9.95
CA GLY A 171 8.77 2.09 9.34
C GLY A 171 9.59 3.34 9.05
N THR A 172 10.83 3.06 8.69
CA THR A 172 11.81 4.03 8.20
C THR A 172 12.20 3.65 6.78
N MET A 173 12.18 4.62 5.88
CA MET A 173 12.78 4.55 4.55
C MET A 173 13.92 5.58 4.51
N VAL A 174 15.07 5.19 3.96
CA VAL A 174 16.18 6.11 3.69
C VAL A 174 16.48 6.04 2.20
N PHE A 175 16.50 7.19 1.55
CA PHE A 175 16.88 7.38 0.15
C PHE A 175 18.18 8.18 0.11
N GLN A 176 19.21 7.62 -0.53
CA GLN A 176 20.52 8.23 -0.70
C GLN A 176 20.74 8.52 -2.20
N PRO A 177 21.05 9.75 -2.63
CA PRO A 177 21.38 10.01 -4.02
C PRO A 177 22.56 9.15 -4.48
N ASN A 178 22.53 8.68 -5.73
CA ASN A 178 23.60 7.86 -6.32
C ASN A 178 24.22 8.51 -7.57
N GLU A 179 25.34 7.95 -8.05
CA GLU A 179 26.13 8.52 -9.15
C GLU A 179 25.37 8.57 -10.49
N ASP A 180 24.32 7.75 -10.66
CA ASP A 180 23.47 7.70 -11.85
C ASP A 180 22.36 8.79 -11.86
N GLY A 181 22.29 9.63 -10.82
CA GLY A 181 21.26 10.66 -10.66
C GLY A 181 19.91 10.14 -10.16
N GLY A 182 19.88 8.90 -9.65
CA GLY A 182 18.74 8.31 -8.95
C GLY A 182 18.96 8.28 -7.44
N TYR A 183 18.24 7.38 -6.76
CA TYR A 183 18.39 7.13 -5.33
C TYR A 183 18.57 5.64 -5.04
N ASP A 184 19.62 5.31 -4.29
CA ASP A 184 19.73 4.06 -3.55
C ASP A 184 18.79 4.12 -2.34
N TYR A 185 18.36 2.96 -1.83
CA TYR A 185 17.40 2.92 -0.72
C TYR A 185 17.71 1.86 0.33
N SER A 186 17.21 2.09 1.54
CA SER A 186 17.09 1.07 2.58
C SER A 186 15.76 1.18 3.32
N LEU A 187 15.22 0.04 3.73
CA LEU A 187 13.88 -0.09 4.33
C LEU A 187 13.97 -0.84 5.66
N SER A 188 13.29 -0.31 6.67
CA SER A 188 13.02 -1.00 7.93
C SER A 188 11.55 -0.76 8.27
N ARG A 189 10.67 -1.68 7.87
CA ARG A 189 9.21 -1.54 7.95
C ARG A 189 8.53 -2.82 8.45
N ASP A 190 7.32 -2.68 8.96
CA ASP A 190 6.42 -3.82 9.12
C ASP A 190 6.13 -4.49 7.76
N GLY A 191 5.88 -5.80 7.77
CA GLY A 191 5.76 -6.59 6.54
C GLY A 191 4.41 -6.46 5.83
N PHE A 192 3.55 -5.55 6.28
CA PHE A 192 2.29 -5.14 5.66
C PHE A 192 2.15 -3.62 5.86
N PRO A 193 1.50 -2.86 4.96
CA PRO A 193 0.86 -3.27 3.70
C PRO A 193 1.90 -3.47 2.58
N TRP A 194 1.56 -3.26 1.31
CA TRP A 194 2.56 -3.12 0.25
C TRP A 194 3.14 -1.70 0.31
N ALA A 195 4.35 -1.52 -0.22
CA ALA A 195 5.02 -0.22 -0.27
C ALA A 195 5.80 -0.02 -1.57
N GLU A 196 6.01 1.23 -1.93
CA GLU A 196 6.70 1.58 -3.16
C GLU A 196 7.20 3.02 -3.16
N ALA A 197 8.24 3.28 -3.96
CA ALA A 197 8.72 4.63 -4.20
C ALA A 197 9.23 4.84 -5.64
N TYR A 198 9.02 6.05 -6.15
CA TYR A 198 9.42 6.49 -7.50
C TYR A 198 10.01 7.88 -7.43
N LEU A 199 11.06 8.11 -8.20
CA LEU A 199 11.56 9.44 -8.50
C LEU A 199 10.85 9.95 -9.76
N HIS A 200 10.16 11.09 -9.63
CA HIS A 200 9.63 11.87 -10.74
C HIS A 200 10.56 13.04 -11.03
N ASP A 201 10.88 13.30 -12.30
CA ASP A 201 11.81 14.37 -12.73
C ASP A 201 11.15 15.74 -12.94
N GLY A 202 9.84 15.86 -12.66
CA GLY A 202 9.02 17.05 -12.93
C GLY A 202 8.65 17.30 -14.40
N ASN A 203 9.22 16.55 -15.34
CA ASN A 203 9.05 16.67 -16.79
C ASN A 203 8.32 15.46 -17.42
N GLY A 204 7.96 14.47 -16.60
CA GLY A 204 7.24 13.24 -16.99
C GLY A 204 8.13 11.99 -17.07
N GLY A 205 9.42 12.11 -16.83
CA GLY A 205 10.31 10.99 -16.57
C GLY A 205 10.06 10.42 -15.17
N VAL A 206 10.05 9.09 -15.08
CA VAL A 206 9.83 8.35 -13.83
C VAL A 206 10.82 7.19 -13.71
N GLN A 207 11.51 7.11 -12.58
CA GLN A 207 12.37 6.01 -12.19
C GLN A 207 11.79 5.30 -10.98
N THR A 208 11.64 3.97 -11.07
CA THR A 208 11.31 3.14 -9.90
C THR A 208 12.50 3.09 -8.96
N ILE A 209 12.30 3.49 -7.70
CA ILE A 209 13.29 3.29 -6.64
C ILE A 209 13.10 1.89 -6.05
N PHE A 210 11.88 1.57 -5.58
CA PHE A 210 11.55 0.24 -5.10
C PHE A 210 10.06 -0.11 -5.23
N GLN A 211 9.80 -1.42 -5.26
CA GLN A 211 8.48 -2.04 -5.10
C GLN A 211 8.64 -3.17 -4.09
N ASP A 212 8.02 -3.02 -2.91
CA ASP A 212 8.13 -3.96 -1.80
C ASP A 212 6.76 -4.56 -1.48
N ALA A 213 6.64 -5.87 -1.64
CA ALA A 213 5.39 -6.59 -1.46
C ALA A 213 5.18 -6.98 0.01
N ALA A 214 3.93 -6.97 0.47
CA ALA A 214 3.61 -7.45 1.81
C ALA A 214 4.01 -8.94 1.96
N ILE A 215 4.71 -9.29 3.04
CA ILE A 215 5.44 -10.57 3.21
C ILE A 215 4.52 -11.79 3.04
N ARG A 216 3.36 -11.78 3.71
CA ARG A 216 2.30 -12.80 3.56
C ARG A 216 0.99 -12.19 3.04
N GLY A 217 1.05 -10.96 2.54
CA GLY A 217 -0.12 -10.23 2.04
C GLY A 217 -1.22 -9.95 3.08
N ASN A 218 -0.96 -10.05 4.39
CA ASN A 218 -2.00 -9.98 5.42
C ASN A 218 -1.61 -9.21 6.71
N PRO A 219 -2.59 -8.76 7.51
CA PRO A 219 -2.32 -7.86 8.64
C PRO A 219 -1.54 -8.48 9.80
N HIS A 220 -1.23 -9.79 9.80
CA HIS A 220 -0.36 -10.39 10.83
C HIS A 220 1.10 -9.99 10.68
N ASP A 221 1.48 -9.37 9.56
CA ASP A 221 2.83 -8.83 9.34
C ASP A 221 3.05 -7.44 9.97
N LEU A 222 2.00 -6.82 10.54
CA LEU A 222 2.03 -5.53 11.26
C LEU A 222 2.67 -5.57 12.65
N PHE A 223 3.32 -6.67 12.99
CA PHE A 223 3.91 -6.91 14.31
C PHE A 223 5.39 -7.29 14.20
N GLY A 224 6.05 -6.83 13.14
CA GLY A 224 7.45 -7.06 12.88
C GLY A 224 8.34 -6.15 13.73
N ILE A 225 7.94 -4.89 13.87
CA ILE A 225 8.78 -3.84 14.48
C ILE A 225 8.32 -3.42 15.88
N GLU A 226 7.03 -3.51 16.23
CA GLU A 226 6.50 -3.08 17.54
C GLU A 226 7.16 -3.82 18.72
N PRO A 227 8.03 -3.18 19.54
CA PRO A 227 8.81 -3.88 20.57
C PRO A 227 8.04 -4.07 21.89
N ASN A 228 6.96 -3.31 22.10
CA ASN A 228 6.20 -3.25 23.36
C ASN A 228 4.70 -3.15 23.11
N MET A 229 4.13 -4.21 22.54
CA MET A 229 2.69 -4.34 22.33
C MET A 229 1.94 -4.30 23.67
N GLN A 230 0.98 -3.37 23.80
CA GLN A 230 0.05 -3.28 24.94
C GLN A 230 -0.64 -4.65 25.20
N PRO A 231 -1.10 -4.97 26.43
CA PRO A 231 -1.76 -6.25 26.72
C PRO A 231 -2.95 -6.56 25.80
N MET A 232 -3.71 -5.54 25.40
CA MET A 232 -4.80 -5.68 24.42
C MET A 232 -4.31 -5.96 23.00
N GLY A 233 -3.16 -5.41 22.61
CA GLY A 233 -2.50 -5.75 21.34
C GLY A 233 -1.92 -7.16 21.33
N GLN A 234 -1.37 -7.64 22.46
CA GLN A 234 -0.97 -9.04 22.61
C GLN A 234 -2.18 -9.98 22.53
N LEU A 235 -3.31 -9.62 23.15
CA LEU A 235 -4.56 -10.36 23.01
C LEU A 235 -5.08 -10.31 21.56
N ALA A 236 -5.00 -9.16 20.88
CA ALA A 236 -5.37 -9.03 19.47
C ALA A 236 -4.51 -9.96 18.60
N ARG A 237 -3.17 -9.92 18.74
CA ARG A 237 -2.22 -10.83 18.06
C ARG A 237 -2.49 -12.31 18.36
N TYR A 238 -2.87 -12.63 19.60
CA TYR A 238 -3.25 -13.99 19.99
C TYR A 238 -4.57 -14.44 19.33
N LEU A 239 -5.64 -13.65 19.44
CA LEU A 239 -6.95 -13.94 18.82
C LEU A 239 -6.87 -14.00 17.29
N GLN A 240 -6.05 -13.14 16.70
CA GLN A 240 -5.73 -13.13 15.27
C GLN A 240 -5.17 -14.46 14.77
N SER A 241 -4.39 -15.18 15.59
CA SER A 241 -3.79 -16.46 15.18
C SER A 241 -4.80 -17.59 14.91
N PHE A 242 -6.09 -17.41 15.27
CA PHE A 242 -7.06 -18.51 15.23
C PHE A 242 -7.86 -18.65 13.93
N ARG A 243 -8.05 -17.60 13.08
CA ARG A 243 -8.89 -17.66 11.84
C ARG A 243 -8.63 -16.58 10.76
N PHE A 244 -7.39 -16.20 10.42
CA PHE A 244 -7.16 -15.09 9.47
C PHE A 244 -6.05 -15.35 8.44
N GLY A 245 -6.21 -14.78 7.24
CA GLY A 245 -5.21 -14.82 6.16
C GLY A 245 -5.76 -14.88 4.73
N GLU A 246 -6.90 -15.54 4.49
CA GLU A 246 -7.38 -15.74 3.11
C GLU A 246 -8.02 -14.48 2.51
N PRO A 247 -7.63 -14.07 1.28
CA PRO A 247 -8.36 -13.06 0.51
C PRO A 247 -9.79 -13.53 0.24
N LEU A 248 -10.78 -12.66 0.49
CA LEU A 248 -12.19 -12.95 0.22
C LEU A 248 -12.50 -12.86 -1.29
N THR A 249 -11.90 -13.75 -2.08
CA THR A 249 -12.25 -13.89 -3.49
C THR A 249 -13.63 -14.53 -3.63
N SER A 250 -14.51 -13.92 -4.42
CA SER A 250 -15.89 -14.36 -4.61
C SER A 250 -16.05 -15.61 -5.50
N ASN A 251 -14.95 -16.26 -5.88
CA ASN A 251 -14.92 -17.41 -6.79
C ASN A 251 -13.97 -18.51 -6.30
N ALA A 252 -14.49 -19.47 -5.53
CA ALA A 252 -13.78 -20.66 -5.05
C ALA A 252 -13.42 -21.70 -6.14
N ASN A 253 -13.36 -21.29 -7.42
CA ASN A 253 -13.26 -22.17 -8.60
C ASN A 253 -11.94 -22.02 -9.39
N SER A 254 -10.96 -21.23 -8.93
CA SER A 254 -9.72 -20.94 -9.66
C SER A 254 -8.43 -21.43 -9.00
N CYS A 255 -8.49 -22.39 -8.06
CA CYS A 255 -7.30 -23.12 -7.59
C CYS A 255 -6.77 -24.07 -8.69
N HIS A 256 -6.03 -23.51 -9.66
CA HIS A 256 -5.28 -24.28 -10.64
C HIS A 256 -4.00 -24.87 -10.03
N SER A 257 -3.68 -26.10 -10.40
CA SER A 257 -2.76 -27.02 -9.72
C SER A 257 -1.26 -26.73 -9.94
N ALA A 258 -0.82 -25.48 -9.84
CA ALA A 258 0.56 -25.07 -10.20
C ALA A 258 1.28 -24.14 -9.21
N SER A 259 0.61 -23.63 -8.17
CA SER A 259 1.22 -22.79 -7.12
C SER A 259 0.77 -23.25 -5.73
N PRO A 260 1.63 -23.19 -4.70
CA PRO A 260 1.23 -23.46 -3.32
C PRO A 260 0.38 -22.31 -2.76
N CYS A 261 -0.56 -22.66 -1.88
CA CYS A 261 -1.34 -21.74 -1.06
C CYS A 261 -0.50 -21.18 0.10
#